data_AF-A0A7X4ZAH7-F1
#
_entry.id   AF-A0A7X4ZAH7-F1
#
_cell.length_a   1.000
_cell.length_b   1.000
_cell.length_c   1.000
_cell.angle_alpha   90.00
_cell.angle_beta   90.00
_cell.angle_gamma   90.00
#
_symmetry.space_group_name_H-M   'P 1'
#
loop_
_entity.id
_entity.type
_entity.pdbx_description
1 polymer ?
#
loop_
_entity_poly.entity_id
_entity_poly.type
_entity_poly.pdbx_seq_one_letter_code
_entity_poly.pdbx_strand_id
1 'polypeptide(L)'
;MDYVKMEQIYNRVYSTPPNSPERAARLAELSEEDNAALYDYSVGLLSGRIKKNGGNAEMEKEQRSYEWYKKKMEEADIGNMKIISQFSFDCPALYQSYRERYMKEQDEQRALRNRQLGENKHRNKPYSMR
;
A
#
# COMPACT_ATOMS: atom_id res chain seq x y z
N MET A 1 0.35 -22.92 20.43
CA MET A 1 -0.23 -21.56 20.38
C MET A 1 -1.30 -21.57 19.31
N ASP A 2 -2.56 -21.27 19.65
CA ASP A 2 -3.65 -21.24 18.67
C ASP A 2 -3.63 -19.88 17.94
N TYR A 3 -3.04 -19.86 16.75
CA TYR A 3 -2.86 -18.63 15.98
C TYR A 3 -4.17 -18.00 15.54
N VAL A 4 -5.24 -18.79 15.35
CA VAL A 4 -6.56 -18.29 14.95
C VAL A 4 -7.23 -17.58 16.13
N LYS A 5 -7.18 -18.20 17.32
CA LYS A 5 -7.67 -17.56 18.56
C LYS A 5 -6.91 -16.25 18.84
N MET A 6 -5.58 -16.25 18.70
CA MET A 6 -4.75 -15.06 18.96
C MET A 6 -4.99 -13.95 17.96
N GLU A 7 -5.23 -14.26 16.69
CA GLU A 7 -5.57 -13.26 15.68
C GLU A 7 -6.90 -12.55 15.99
N GLN A 8 -7.92 -13.28 16.45
CA GLN A 8 -9.20 -12.69 16.86
C GLN A 8 -9.04 -11.77 18.07
N ILE A 9 -8.27 -12.20 19.08
CA ILE A 9 -7.97 -11.39 20.27
C ILE A 9 -7.17 -10.15 19.86
N TYR A 10 -6.16 -10.30 18.99
CA TYR A 10 -5.37 -9.20 18.49
C TYR A 10 -6.22 -8.17 17.76
N ASN A 11 -7.08 -8.59 16.83
CA ASN A 11 -7.99 -7.68 16.14
C ASN A 11 -8.98 -7.01 17.11
N ARG A 12 -9.52 -7.74 18.10
CA ARG A 12 -10.40 -7.16 19.14
C ARG A 12 -9.67 -6.11 19.97
N VAL A 13 -8.45 -6.35 20.42
CA VAL A 13 -7.73 -5.41 21.30
C VAL A 13 -7.15 -4.22 20.53
N TYR A 14 -6.58 -4.46 19.34
CA TYR A 14 -5.84 -3.45 18.59
C TYR A 14 -6.68 -2.72 17.53
N SER A 15 -7.96 -3.07 17.36
CA SER A 15 -8.91 -2.27 16.57
C SER A 15 -9.30 -0.96 17.26
N THR A 16 -9.03 -0.78 18.55
CA THR A 16 -9.26 0.47 19.27
C THR A 16 -8.02 1.36 19.33
N PRO A 17 -8.20 2.69 19.47
CA PRO A 17 -7.08 3.62 19.58
C PRO A 17 -6.11 3.26 20.71
N PRO A 18 -4.81 3.58 20.55
CA PRO A 18 -3.85 3.43 21.63
C PRO A 18 -4.27 4.27 22.84
N ASN A 19 -4.01 3.76 24.05
CA ASN A 19 -4.33 4.40 25.34
C ASN A 19 -5.82 4.72 25.58
N SER A 20 -6.75 4.08 24.87
CA SER A 20 -8.18 4.23 25.15
C SER A 20 -8.61 3.42 26.38
N PRO A 21 -9.60 3.90 27.15
CA PRO A 21 -10.15 3.13 28.27
C PRO A 21 -10.76 1.80 27.79
N GLU A 22 -11.31 1.77 26.57
CA GLU A 22 -11.83 0.54 25.94
C GLU A 22 -10.74 -0.50 25.73
N ARG A 23 -9.54 -0.09 25.32
CA ARG A 23 -8.41 -1.00 25.13
C ARG A 23 -7.91 -1.57 26.46
N ALA A 24 -7.83 -0.74 27.49
CA ALA A 24 -7.48 -1.19 28.84
C ALA A 24 -8.50 -2.19 29.38
N ALA A 25 -9.80 -1.93 29.20
CA ALA A 25 -10.86 -2.86 29.57
C ALA A 25 -10.73 -4.21 28.83
N ARG A 26 -10.52 -4.18 27.51
CA ARG A 26 -10.34 -5.40 26.70
C ARG A 26 -9.11 -6.22 27.11
N LEU A 27 -8.03 -5.57 27.52
CA LEU A 27 -6.83 -6.24 28.06
C LEU A 27 -7.07 -6.83 29.45
N ALA A 28 -7.87 -6.16 30.28
CA ALA A 28 -8.24 -6.63 31.62
C ALA A 28 -9.23 -7.81 31.60
N GLU A 29 -10.03 -7.96 30.53
CA GLU A 29 -10.90 -9.12 30.32
C GLU A 29 -10.13 -10.40 29.96
N LEU A 30 -8.88 -10.29 29.49
CA LEU A 30 -8.08 -11.43 29.08
C LEU A 30 -7.46 -12.15 30.28
N SER A 31 -7.37 -13.48 30.18
CA SER A 31 -6.60 -14.28 31.12
C SER A 31 -5.12 -13.91 31.05
N GLU A 32 -4.36 -14.19 32.12
CA GLU A 32 -2.92 -13.94 32.15
C GLU A 32 -2.18 -14.73 31.05
N GLU A 33 -2.63 -15.95 30.78
CA GLU A 33 -2.14 -16.81 29.69
C GLU A 33 -2.42 -16.21 28.31
N ASP A 34 -3.64 -15.71 28.07
CA ASP A 34 -4.00 -15.10 26.79
C ASP A 34 -3.28 -13.75 26.59
N ASN A 35 -2.99 -13.00 27.67
CA ASN A 35 -2.19 -11.77 27.61
C ASN A 35 -0.74 -12.07 27.23
N ALA A 36 -0.11 -13.08 27.84
CA ALA A 36 1.24 -13.50 27.49
C ALA A 36 1.32 -14.00 26.04
N ALA A 37 0.31 -14.76 25.61
CA ALA A 37 0.21 -15.23 24.24
C ALA A 37 -0.03 -14.08 23.24
N LEU A 38 -0.87 -13.11 23.58
CA LEU A 38 -1.09 -11.90 22.76
C LEU A 38 0.20 -11.09 22.60
N TYR A 39 0.99 -10.97 23.67
CA TYR A 39 2.29 -10.31 23.63
C TYR A 39 3.25 -11.03 22.66
N ASP A 40 3.45 -12.34 22.83
CA ASP A 40 4.32 -13.14 21.96
C ASP A 40 3.85 -13.14 20.49
N TYR A 41 2.53 -13.13 20.26
CA TYR A 41 1.92 -13.00 18.94
C TYR A 41 2.22 -11.63 18.31
N SER A 42 2.05 -10.55 19.07
CA SER A 42 2.34 -9.18 18.60
C SER A 42 3.82 -8.98 18.28
N VAL A 43 4.73 -9.49 19.12
CA VAL A 43 6.18 -9.47 18.89
C VAL A 43 6.53 -10.34 17.69
N GLY A 44 5.87 -11.49 17.53
CA GLY A 44 6.02 -12.35 16.37
C GLY A 44 5.61 -11.70 15.05
N LEU A 45 4.53 -10.90 15.04
CA LEU A 45 4.11 -10.11 13.88
C LEU A 45 5.14 -9.01 13.56
N LEU A 46 5.60 -8.27 14.57
CA LEU A 46 6.58 -7.18 14.41
C LEU A 46 7.96 -7.68 13.95
N SER A 47 8.37 -8.85 14.43
CA SER A 47 9.63 -9.50 14.04
C SER A 47 9.53 -10.28 12.72
N GLY A 48 8.33 -10.46 12.16
CA GLY A 48 8.10 -11.29 10.97
C GLY A 48 8.18 -12.80 11.20
N ARG A 49 8.37 -13.26 12.45
CA ARG A 49 8.31 -14.69 12.83
C ARG A 49 6.93 -15.28 12.56
N ILE A 50 5.88 -14.49 12.79
CA ILE A 50 4.49 -14.86 12.53
C ILE A 50 4.03 -14.07 11.31
N LYS A 51 3.60 -14.79 10.27
CA LYS A 51 2.89 -14.16 9.15
C LYS A 51 1.42 -14.04 9.56
N LYS A 52 0.87 -12.82 9.49
CA LYS A 52 -0.56 -12.59 9.69
C LYS A 52 -1.33 -13.47 8.70
N ASN A 53 -2.27 -14.28 9.17
CA ASN A 53 -3.18 -15.06 8.32
C ASN A 53 -4.25 -14.12 7.75
N GLY A 54 -3.80 -13.15 6.98
CA GLY A 54 -4.59 -12.01 6.57
C GLY A 54 -3.76 -11.02 5.80
N GLY A 55 -2.90 -11.51 4.90
CA GLY A 55 -2.51 -10.74 3.74
C GLY A 55 -3.70 -10.71 2.79
N ASN A 56 -4.68 -9.85 3.09
CA ASN A 56 -5.63 -9.30 2.12
C ASN A 56 -6.20 -10.32 1.10
N ALA A 57 -6.87 -11.37 1.56
CA ALA A 57 -7.80 -12.11 0.68
C ALA A 57 -8.98 -11.21 0.24
N GLU A 58 -9.20 -10.11 0.95
CA GLU A 58 -10.11 -9.00 0.62
C GLU A 58 -9.40 -7.78 -0.02
N MET A 59 -8.19 -7.91 -0.57
CA MET A 59 -7.97 -7.12 -1.78
C MET A 59 -8.72 -7.87 -2.87
N GLU A 60 -10.02 -7.57 -2.98
CA GLU A 60 -10.88 -8.03 -4.07
C GLU A 60 -10.06 -8.06 -5.37
N LYS A 61 -10.21 -9.09 -6.20
CA LYS A 61 -9.53 -9.19 -7.49
C LYS A 61 -9.65 -7.90 -8.33
N GLU A 62 -10.68 -7.09 -8.08
CA GLU A 62 -10.88 -5.76 -8.65
C GLU A 62 -9.84 -4.70 -8.23
N GLN A 63 -9.32 -4.74 -7.00
CA GLN A 63 -8.26 -3.85 -6.50
C GLN A 63 -6.85 -4.21 -6.99
N ARG A 64 -6.69 -5.26 -7.83
CA ARG A 64 -5.40 -5.63 -8.42
C ARG A 64 -5.33 -5.40 -9.92
N SER A 65 -6.27 -4.65 -10.51
CA SER A 65 -6.15 -4.25 -11.92
C SER A 65 -5.11 -3.14 -12.10
N TYR A 66 -4.50 -3.10 -13.28
CA TYR A 66 -3.55 -2.04 -13.65
C TYR A 66 -4.20 -0.64 -13.63
N GLU A 67 -5.48 -0.55 -14.01
CA GLU A 67 -6.25 0.71 -13.99
C GLU A 67 -6.41 1.27 -12.57
N TRP A 68 -6.64 0.39 -11.59
CA TRP A 68 -6.70 0.78 -10.18
C TRP A 68 -5.35 1.32 -9.71
N TYR A 69 -4.25 0.63 -10.05
CA TYR A 69 -2.90 1.05 -9.69
C TYR A 69 -2.56 2.42 -10.29
N LYS A 70 -2.91 2.62 -11.57
CA LYS A 70 -2.71 3.88 -12.29
C LYS A 70 -3.48 5.02 -11.63
N LYS A 71 -4.77 4.83 -11.36
CA LYS A 71 -5.62 5.81 -10.69
C LYS A 71 -5.04 6.22 -9.32
N LYS A 72 -4.57 5.25 -8.54
CA LYS A 72 -3.97 5.48 -7.22
C LYS A 72 -2.63 6.20 -7.27
N MET A 73 -1.83 5.98 -8.31
CA MET A 73 -0.57 6.71 -8.54
C MET A 73 -0.80 8.15 -9.02
N GLU A 74 -1.88 8.42 -9.74
CA GLU A 74 -2.24 9.76 -10.21
C GLU A 74 -2.91 10.61 -9.10
N GLU A 75 -3.70 9.98 -8.24
CA GLU A 75 -4.27 10.62 -7.06
C GLU A 75 -3.18 10.80 -5.97
N ALA A 76 -2.57 11.98 -5.93
CA ALA A 76 -1.52 12.38 -4.97
C ALA A 76 -2.04 12.55 -3.52
N ASP A 77 -2.67 11.51 -2.98
CA ASP A 77 -3.17 11.45 -1.62
C ASP A 77 -2.25 10.57 -0.73
N ILE A 78 -2.01 11.03 0.49
CA ILE A 78 -1.14 10.33 1.46
C ILE A 78 -1.71 8.94 1.80
N GLY A 79 -3.04 8.79 1.80
CA GLY A 79 -3.71 7.50 1.99
C GLY A 79 -3.42 6.51 0.86
N ASN A 80 -3.34 6.98 -0.38
CA ASN A 80 -3.05 6.14 -1.55
C ASN A 80 -1.61 5.58 -1.51
N MET A 81 -0.64 6.36 -1.02
CA MET A 81 0.74 5.89 -0.86
C MET A 81 0.85 4.72 0.11
N LYS A 82 0.06 4.71 1.18
CA LYS A 82 0.02 3.60 2.13
C LYS A 82 -0.55 2.33 1.50
N ILE A 83 -1.58 2.47 0.68
CA ILE A 83 -2.22 1.36 -0.06
C ILE A 83 -1.25 0.77 -1.09
N ILE A 84 -0.54 1.61 -1.86
CA ILE A 84 0.47 1.15 -2.83
C ILE A 84 1.65 0.46 -2.13
N SER A 85 2.09 0.99 -0.99
CA SER A 85 3.14 0.37 -0.17
C SER A 85 2.70 -1.03 0.27
N GLN A 86 1.48 -1.16 0.81
CA GLN A 86 0.91 -2.46 1.20
C GLN A 86 0.83 -3.43 0.01
N PHE A 87 0.41 -2.96 -1.16
CA PHE A 87 0.37 -3.77 -2.38
C PHE A 87 1.77 -4.28 -2.79
N SER A 88 2.82 -3.47 -2.61
CA SER A 88 4.19 -3.89 -2.90
C SER A 88 4.68 -5.00 -1.94
N PHE A 89 4.27 -4.96 -0.68
CA PHE A 89 4.56 -6.01 0.30
C PHE A 89 3.76 -7.28 0.05
N ASP A 90 2.47 -7.16 -0.31
CA ASP A 90 1.60 -8.32 -0.51
C ASP A 90 1.91 -9.07 -1.81
N CYS A 91 2.26 -8.36 -2.88
CA CYS A 91 2.44 -8.92 -4.23
C CYS A 91 3.63 -8.27 -4.96
N PRO A 92 4.88 -8.54 -4.53
CA PRO A 92 6.06 -7.84 -5.05
C PRO A 92 6.27 -8.05 -6.56
N ALA A 93 6.03 -9.25 -7.08
CA ALA A 93 6.19 -9.54 -8.51
C ALA A 93 5.17 -8.80 -9.38
N LEU A 94 3.92 -8.72 -8.95
CA LEU A 94 2.86 -8.01 -9.69
C LEU A 94 3.09 -6.50 -9.63
N TYR A 95 3.42 -5.97 -8.45
CA TYR A 95 3.79 -4.57 -8.26
C TYR A 95 4.92 -4.15 -9.20
N GLN A 96 6.00 -4.95 -9.29
CA GLN A 96 7.13 -4.65 -10.16
C GLN A 96 6.70 -4.48 -11.62
N SER A 97 5.91 -5.44 -12.14
CA SER A 97 5.41 -5.39 -13.52
C SER A 97 4.54 -4.15 -13.80
N TYR A 98 3.72 -3.73 -12.83
CA TYR A 98 2.84 -2.56 -12.96
C TYR A 98 3.63 -1.26 -12.89
N ARG A 99 4.62 -1.20 -12.00
CA ARG A 99 5.54 -0.07 -11.90
C ARG A 99 6.32 0.15 -13.19
N GLU A 100 6.84 -0.92 -13.79
CA GLU A 100 7.58 -0.84 -15.07
C GLU A 100 6.69 -0.34 -16.21
N ARG A 101 5.46 -0.86 -16.32
CA ARG A 101 4.47 -0.37 -17.28
C ARG A 101 4.16 1.12 -17.10
N TYR A 102 3.88 1.54 -15.88
CA TYR A 102 3.53 2.93 -15.58
C TYR A 102 4.66 3.91 -15.89
N MET A 103 5.90 3.54 -15.56
CA MET A 103 7.07 4.36 -15.86
C MET A 103 7.31 4.49 -17.37
N LYS A 104 7.09 3.41 -18.12
CA LYS A 104 7.19 3.43 -19.58
C LYS A 104 6.16 4.36 -20.22
N GLU A 105 4.90 4.28 -19.78
CA GLU A 105 3.84 5.20 -20.25
C GLU A 105 4.15 6.67 -19.92
N GLN A 106 4.69 6.96 -18.72
CA GLN A 106 5.12 8.31 -18.37
C GLN A 106 6.26 8.82 -19.24
N ASP A 107 7.24 7.96 -19.55
CA ASP A 107 8.37 8.33 -20.41
C ASP A 107 7.90 8.62 -21.85
N GLU A 108 7.00 7.79 -22.39
CA GLU A 108 6.39 8.00 -23.71
C GLU A 108 5.60 9.32 -23.76
N GLN A 109 4.80 9.61 -22.73
CA GLN A 109 4.08 10.89 -22.65
C GLN A 109 5.02 12.10 -22.55
N ARG A 110 6.12 11.99 -21.81
CA ARG A 110 7.16 13.02 -21.75
C ARG A 110 7.86 13.20 -23.09
N ALA A 111 8.17 12.11 -23.78
CA ALA A 111 8.77 12.14 -25.11
C ALA A 111 7.86 12.81 -26.13
N LEU A 112 6.56 12.48 -26.14
CA LEU A 112 5.55 13.14 -26.97
C LEU A 112 5.44 14.64 -26.69
N ARG A 113 5.38 15.02 -25.41
CA ARG A 113 5.36 16.43 -25.00
C ARG A 113 6.62 17.17 -25.46
N ASN A 114 7.78 16.56 -25.30
CA ASN A 114 9.06 17.15 -25.73
C ASN A 114 9.14 17.29 -27.26
N ARG A 115 8.62 16.32 -28.01
CA ARG A 115 8.51 16.38 -29.48
C ARG A 115 7.61 17.53 -29.92
N GLN A 116 6.42 17.67 -29.34
CA GLN A 116 5.51 18.78 -29.62
C GLN A 116 6.12 20.15 -29.30
N LEU A 117 6.88 20.25 -28.21
CA LEU A 117 7.61 21.48 -27.87
C LEU A 117 8.75 21.77 -28.85
N GLY A 118 9.45 20.75 -29.35
CA GLY A 118 10.46 20.87 -30.39
C GLY A 118 9.89 21.36 -31.72
N GLU A 119 8.78 20.77 -32.18
CA GLU A 119 8.10 21.19 -33.40
C GLU A 119 7.54 22.62 -33.31
N ASN A 120 7.01 23.03 -32.16
CA ASN A 120 6.56 24.40 -31.93
C ASN A 120 7.72 25.43 -31.89
N LYS A 121 8.91 25.05 -31.41
CA LYS A 121 10.11 25.92 -31.47
C LYS A 121 10.60 26.17 -32.89
N HIS A 122 10.34 25.26 -33.84
CA HIS A 122 10.69 25.45 -35.25
C HIS A 122 9.65 26.26 -36.04
N ARG A 123 8.39 26.32 -35.60
CA ARG A 123 7.34 27.16 -36.22
C ARG A 123 7.40 28.63 -35.83
N ASN A 124 8.09 28.97 -34.74
CA ASN A 124 8.17 30.33 -34.19
C ASN A 124 9.59 30.92 -34.28
N LYS A 125 10.31 30.61 -35.37
CA LYS A 125 11.46 31.42 -35.76
C LYS A 125 10.95 32.54 -36.65
N PRO A 126 11.08 33.83 -36.28
CA PRO A 126 10.80 34.90 -37.22
C PRO A 126 11.74 34.71 -38.41
N TYR A 127 11.15 34.62 -39.59
CA TYR A 127 11.86 34.46 -40.85
C TYR A 127 12.74 35.71 -41.04
N SER A 128 14.01 35.66 -40.65
CA SER A 128 14.96 36.75 -40.90
C SER A 128 15.43 36.64 -42.34
N MET A 129 14.70 37.27 -43.27
CA MET A 129 15.26 37.60 -44.57
C MET A 129 16.39 38.62 -44.34
N ARG A 130 17.60 38.26 -44.75
CA ARG A 130 18.68 39.20 -45.00
C ARG A 130 19.08 39.09 -46.45
#